data_AF-A0A7S0GDH2-F1
#
_entry.id   AF-A0A7S0GDH2-F1
#
_cell.length_a   1.000
_cell.length_b   1.000
_cell.length_c   1.000
_cell.angle_alpha   90.00
_cell.angle_beta   90.00
_cell.angle_gamma   90.00
#
_symmetry.space_group_name_H-M   'P 1'
#
loop_
_entity.id
_entity.type
_entity.pdbx_description
1 polymer ?
#
loop_
_entity_poly.entity_id
_entity_poly.type
_entity_poly.pdbx_seq_one_letter_code
_entity_poly.pdbx_strand_id
1 'polypeptide(L)'
;NLEDNLHFTIDAAEDFCRHLKSYPGEIRFCMIQFPTPFLLQNKDFGNSQLPASKVDGFMVTENLLEIIRSSLHPKEGKLLLQSNCEDVAMWMRSLACQKVGFVAIDDENDDTLPSSSASKPQRVPLRTLDWIAMGGTDGERAEGQGWLQREILHRKGASETEVSCAINGTPVHRCLLEVGDKSENT
;
A
#
# COMPACT_ATOMS: atom_id res chain seq x y z
N ASN A 1 1.62 -27.93 -8.23
CA ASN A 1 1.03 -28.41 -6.98
C ASN A 1 1.35 -27.37 -5.91
N LEU A 2 0.33 -26.67 -5.38
CA LEU A 2 0.48 -25.51 -4.48
C LEU A 2 0.29 -25.86 -3.01
N GLU A 3 -0.07 -27.12 -2.72
CA GLU A 3 -0.52 -27.56 -1.40
C GLU A 3 0.54 -27.42 -0.30
N ASP A 4 1.84 -27.47 -0.65
CA ASP A 4 2.96 -27.28 0.29
C ASP A 4 3.57 -25.86 0.27
N ASN A 5 3.02 -24.92 -0.53
CA ASN A 5 3.59 -23.58 -0.74
C ASN A 5 2.70 -22.44 -0.22
N LEU A 6 1.56 -22.75 0.39
CA LEU A 6 0.60 -21.77 0.88
C LEU A 6 0.20 -22.09 2.32
N HIS A 7 0.40 -21.12 3.21
CA HIS A 7 0.03 -21.22 4.60
C HIS A 7 -0.86 -20.04 4.98
N PHE A 8 -1.92 -20.32 5.73
CA PHE A 8 -2.80 -19.31 6.32
C PHE A 8 -2.56 -19.26 7.82
N THR A 9 -2.45 -18.05 8.36
CA THR A 9 -2.30 -17.82 9.79
C THR A 9 -3.36 -16.83 10.26
N ILE A 10 -3.91 -17.07 11.44
CA ILE A 10 -4.82 -16.13 12.11
C ILE A 10 -4.06 -15.60 13.31
N ASP A 11 -3.58 -14.37 13.20
CA ASP A 11 -2.82 -13.69 14.25
C ASP A 11 -2.89 -12.17 14.02
N ALA A 12 -2.50 -11.38 15.02
CA ALA A 12 -2.21 -9.97 14.79
C ALA A 12 -1.01 -9.85 13.84
N ALA A 13 -1.09 -8.93 12.86
CA ALA A 13 -0.06 -8.81 11.84
C ALA A 13 1.34 -8.58 12.44
N GLU A 14 1.43 -7.76 13.49
CA GLU A 14 2.71 -7.51 14.18
C GLU A 14 3.25 -8.77 14.87
N ASP A 15 2.41 -9.53 15.56
CA ASP A 15 2.81 -10.77 16.24
C ASP A 15 3.26 -11.83 15.24
N PHE A 16 2.53 -11.99 14.14
CA PHE A 16 2.95 -12.86 13.05
C PHE A 16 4.31 -12.42 12.46
N CYS A 17 4.47 -11.12 12.18
CA CYS A 17 5.72 -10.60 11.63
C CYS A 17 6.91 -10.77 12.59
N ARG A 18 6.70 -10.76 13.92
CA ARG A 18 7.77 -11.10 14.89
C ARG A 18 8.23 -12.55 14.74
N HIS A 19 7.33 -13.48 14.43
CA HIS A 19 7.67 -14.89 14.20
C HIS A 19 8.44 -15.12 12.89
N LEU A 20 8.34 -14.21 11.91
CA LEU A 20 9.09 -14.31 10.65
C LEU A 20 10.61 -14.36 10.83
N LYS A 21 11.14 -13.87 11.96
CA LYS A 21 12.57 -14.01 12.32
C LYS A 21 13.03 -15.47 12.45
N SER A 22 12.09 -16.38 12.68
CA SER A 22 12.35 -17.82 12.79
C SER A 22 12.15 -18.56 11.45
N TYR A 23 11.67 -17.87 10.41
CA TYR A 23 11.52 -18.45 9.08
C TYR A 23 12.91 -18.76 8.51
N PRO A 24 13.19 -20.02 8.11
CA PRO A 24 14.53 -20.41 7.67
C PRO A 24 14.91 -19.88 6.28
N GLY A 25 13.92 -19.38 5.52
CA GLY A 25 14.13 -18.84 4.18
C GLY A 25 14.20 -17.31 4.16
N GLU A 26 14.39 -16.77 2.97
CA GLU A 26 14.40 -15.32 2.76
C GLU A 26 12.99 -14.81 2.45
N ILE A 27 12.68 -13.62 2.95
CA ILE A 27 11.41 -12.96 2.68
C ILE A 27 11.67 -11.93 1.59
N ARG A 28 11.32 -12.28 0.35
CA ARG A 28 11.56 -11.45 -0.83
C ARG A 28 10.44 -10.43 -1.07
N PHE A 29 9.24 -10.70 -0.56
CA PHE A 29 8.08 -9.87 -0.84
C PHE A 29 7.11 -9.83 0.34
N CYS A 30 6.60 -8.64 0.63
CA CYS A 30 5.49 -8.42 1.54
C CYS A 30 4.43 -7.56 0.85
N MET A 31 3.17 -7.86 1.10
CA MET A 31 2.04 -7.13 0.54
C MET A 31 1.10 -6.69 1.65
N ILE A 32 0.71 -5.43 1.63
CA ILE A 32 -0.42 -4.92 2.43
C ILE A 32 -1.44 -4.38 1.44
N GLN A 33 -2.58 -5.08 1.35
CA GLN A 33 -3.62 -4.77 0.38
C GLN A 33 -4.91 -4.38 1.08
N PHE A 34 -5.45 -3.23 0.70
CA PHE A 34 -6.78 -2.75 1.10
C PHE A 34 -7.04 -2.85 2.60
N PRO A 35 -6.12 -2.37 3.47
CA PRO A 35 -6.39 -2.35 4.89
C PRO A 35 -7.65 -1.52 5.15
N THR A 36 -8.41 -1.90 6.18
CA THR A 36 -9.63 -1.17 6.54
C THR A 36 -9.27 0.30 6.81
N PRO A 37 -9.86 1.27 6.08
CA PRO A 37 -9.48 2.67 6.17
C PRO A 37 -9.86 3.23 7.53
N PHE A 38 -9.07 4.16 8.08
CA PHE A 38 -9.47 4.92 9.25
C PHE A 38 -10.59 5.94 8.93
N LEU A 39 -11.28 6.43 9.96
CA LEU A 39 -12.26 7.50 9.80
C LEU A 39 -11.62 8.74 9.19
N LEU A 40 -12.27 9.27 8.15
CA LEU A 40 -11.88 10.54 7.58
C LEU A 40 -12.24 11.63 8.62
N GLN A 41 -11.24 12.34 9.14
CA GLN A 41 -11.43 13.34 10.21
C GLN A 41 -12.46 14.41 9.80
N ASN A 42 -13.14 15.02 10.77
CA ASN A 42 -14.15 16.07 10.54
C ASN A 42 -15.41 15.64 9.75
N LYS A 43 -15.67 14.34 9.62
CA LYS A 43 -16.99 13.83 9.22
C LYS A 43 -17.74 13.28 10.43
N ASP A 44 -18.88 13.88 10.74
CA ASP A 44 -19.80 13.44 11.80
C ASP A 44 -20.51 12.11 11.47
N PHE A 45 -20.33 11.59 10.26
CA PHE A 45 -20.97 10.37 9.76
C PHE A 45 -19.95 9.47 9.07
N GLY A 46 -19.79 8.26 9.61
CA GLY A 46 -18.91 7.22 9.09
C GLY A 46 -19.28 5.86 9.68
N ASN A 47 -18.78 4.78 9.07
CA ASN A 47 -18.95 3.45 9.64
C ASN A 47 -18.21 3.40 11.00
N SER A 48 -18.96 3.20 12.09
CA SER A 48 -18.43 3.17 13.46
C SER A 48 -17.47 2.00 13.73
N GLN A 49 -17.39 1.05 12.81
CA GLN A 49 -16.45 -0.07 12.84
C GLN A 49 -15.06 0.30 12.29
N LEU A 50 -14.90 1.49 11.71
CA LEU A 50 -13.60 1.94 11.21
C LEU A 50 -12.70 2.40 12.36
N PRO A 51 -11.37 2.23 12.22
CA PRO A 51 -10.41 2.82 13.14
C PRO A 51 -10.65 4.31 13.36
N ALA A 52 -10.52 4.75 14.61
CA ALA A 52 -10.80 6.14 14.99
C ALA A 52 -9.86 7.13 14.31
N SER A 53 -8.60 6.72 14.09
CA SER A 53 -7.62 7.54 13.38
C SER A 53 -6.51 6.70 12.75
N LYS A 54 -5.65 7.38 11.99
CA LYS A 54 -4.43 6.80 11.40
C LYS A 54 -3.41 6.27 12.43
N VAL A 55 -3.54 6.65 13.71
CA VAL A 55 -2.68 6.20 14.82
C VAL A 55 -3.44 5.39 15.88
N ASP A 56 -4.75 5.22 15.72
CA ASP A 56 -5.61 4.54 16.70
C ASP A 56 -6.51 3.51 15.99
N GLY A 57 -6.13 2.24 16.13
CA GLY A 57 -6.82 1.08 15.55
C GLY A 57 -6.52 0.79 14.08
N PHE A 58 -5.76 1.63 13.37
CA PHE A 58 -5.37 1.37 11.99
C PHE A 58 -4.28 0.30 11.92
N MET A 59 -4.46 -0.68 11.03
CA MET A 59 -3.61 -1.87 10.94
C MET A 59 -2.15 -1.56 10.57
N VAL A 60 -1.91 -0.54 9.73
CA VAL A 60 -0.56 -0.22 9.25
C VAL A 60 0.08 0.80 10.17
N THR A 61 0.89 0.30 11.09
CA THR A 61 1.64 1.07 12.08
C THR A 61 3.09 1.23 11.66
N GLU A 62 3.80 2.19 12.28
CA GLU A 62 5.25 2.36 12.10
C GLU A 62 5.98 1.08 12.52
N ASN A 63 5.66 0.54 13.69
CA ASN A 63 6.24 -0.69 14.22
C ASN A 63 6.02 -1.90 13.30
N LEU A 64 4.83 -2.08 12.72
CA LEU A 64 4.60 -3.14 11.74
C LEU A 64 5.53 -3.01 10.54
N LEU A 65 5.64 -1.81 9.99
CA LEU A 65 6.50 -1.53 8.83
C LEU A 65 7.99 -1.70 9.16
N GLU A 66 8.44 -1.34 10.36
CA GLU A 66 9.81 -1.58 10.83
C GLU A 66 10.12 -3.08 10.91
N ILE A 67 9.20 -3.88 11.47
CA ILE A 67 9.36 -5.33 11.54
C ILE A 67 9.44 -5.89 10.12
N ILE A 68 8.51 -5.52 9.22
CA ILE A 68 8.52 -5.94 7.82
C ILE A 68 9.86 -5.60 7.15
N ARG A 69 10.34 -4.35 7.30
CA ARG A 69 11.62 -3.91 6.72
C ARG A 69 12.78 -4.76 7.23
N SER A 70 12.78 -5.08 8.53
CA SER A 70 13.84 -5.90 9.14
C SER A 70 13.80 -7.37 8.72
N SER A 71 12.63 -7.87 8.32
CA SER A 71 12.41 -9.25 7.87
C SER A 71 12.66 -9.44 6.37
N LEU A 72 12.46 -8.40 5.57
CA LEU A 72 12.69 -8.43 4.13
C LEU A 72 14.18 -8.60 3.78
N HIS A 73 14.46 -9.30 2.68
CA HIS A 73 15.82 -9.44 2.16
C HIS A 73 16.42 -8.04 1.88
N PRO A 74 17.64 -7.74 2.35
CA PRO A 74 18.16 -6.36 2.39
C PRO A 74 18.35 -5.71 1.02
N LYS A 75 18.55 -6.50 -0.05
CA LYS A 75 18.80 -5.98 -1.42
C LYS A 75 17.68 -6.22 -2.42
N GLU A 76 16.81 -7.16 -2.12
CA GLU A 76 15.81 -7.64 -3.09
C GLU A 76 14.42 -7.76 -2.46
N GLY A 77 14.31 -7.47 -1.17
CA GLY A 77 13.04 -7.42 -0.47
C GLY A 77 12.23 -6.24 -0.97
N LYS A 78 10.99 -6.51 -1.36
CA LYS A 78 10.05 -5.48 -1.79
C LYS A 78 8.79 -5.48 -0.91
N LEU A 79 8.23 -4.30 -0.71
CA LEU A 79 6.94 -4.10 -0.05
C LEU A 79 5.97 -3.48 -1.04
N LEU A 80 4.84 -4.13 -1.28
CA LEU A 80 3.74 -3.57 -2.07
C LEU A 80 2.63 -3.07 -1.16
N LEU A 81 2.36 -1.78 -1.23
CA LEU A 81 1.23 -1.12 -0.57
C LEU A 81 0.13 -0.86 -1.59
N GLN A 82 -1.10 -1.29 -1.29
CA GLN A 82 -2.26 -1.03 -2.14
C GLN A 82 -3.46 -0.56 -1.32
N SER A 83 -4.14 0.46 -1.82
CA SER A 83 -5.42 0.94 -1.27
C SER A 83 -6.27 1.55 -2.38
N ASN A 84 -7.59 1.42 -2.26
CA ASN A 84 -8.57 2.15 -3.07
C ASN A 84 -8.98 3.49 -2.43
N CYS A 85 -8.52 3.77 -1.21
CA CYS A 85 -8.65 5.05 -0.53
C CYS A 85 -7.33 5.82 -0.66
N GLU A 86 -7.38 6.96 -1.34
CA GLU A 86 -6.19 7.76 -1.66
C GLU A 86 -5.46 8.27 -0.42
N ASP A 87 -6.20 8.78 0.57
CA ASP A 87 -5.67 9.28 1.82
C ASP A 87 -4.94 8.19 2.64
N VAL A 88 -5.47 6.97 2.60
CA VAL A 88 -4.84 5.80 3.23
C VAL A 88 -3.57 5.41 2.49
N ALA A 89 -3.59 5.41 1.16
CA ALA A 89 -2.41 5.11 0.34
C ALA A 89 -1.27 6.10 0.62
N MET A 90 -1.59 7.39 0.60
CA MET A 90 -0.65 8.48 0.91
C MET A 90 -0.07 8.33 2.32
N TRP A 91 -0.91 8.04 3.31
CA TRP A 91 -0.47 7.80 4.68
C TRP A 91 0.49 6.62 4.78
N MET A 92 0.15 5.45 4.22
CA MET A 92 1.01 4.28 4.28
C MET A 92 2.36 4.52 3.60
N ARG A 93 2.39 5.16 2.42
CA ARG A 93 3.63 5.51 1.72
C ARG A 93 4.47 6.50 2.54
N SER A 94 3.86 7.58 3.04
CA SER A 94 4.54 8.58 3.86
C SER A 94 5.16 7.94 5.10
N LEU A 95 4.41 7.10 5.80
CA LEU A 95 4.89 6.38 6.98
C LEU A 95 6.07 5.47 6.63
N ALA A 96 5.95 4.65 5.59
CA ALA A 96 7.00 3.74 5.16
C ALA A 96 8.28 4.47 4.71
N CYS A 97 8.15 5.53 3.92
CA CYS A 97 9.30 6.25 3.37
C CYS A 97 9.94 7.19 4.39
N GLN A 98 9.16 8.01 5.09
CA GLN A 98 9.68 9.09 5.93
C GLN A 98 10.07 8.63 7.34
N LYS A 99 9.44 7.58 7.87
CA LYS A 99 9.71 7.08 9.23
C LYS A 99 10.56 5.80 9.23
N VAL A 100 10.24 4.87 8.33
CA VAL A 100 10.86 3.53 8.35
C VAL A 100 12.05 3.41 7.39
N GLY A 101 12.16 4.29 6.39
CA GLY A 101 13.29 4.31 5.44
C GLY A 101 13.15 3.30 4.31
N PHE A 102 11.93 3.08 3.83
CA PHE A 102 11.70 2.47 2.51
C PHE A 102 11.90 3.51 1.40
N VAL A 103 12.29 3.06 0.21
CA VAL A 103 12.40 3.90 -0.99
C VAL A 103 11.34 3.48 -2.00
N ALA A 104 10.61 4.45 -2.55
CA ALA A 104 9.61 4.17 -3.58
C ALA A 104 10.29 3.90 -4.93
N ILE A 105 9.83 2.86 -5.60
CA ILE A 105 10.28 2.49 -6.94
C ILE A 105 9.41 3.21 -7.95
N ASP A 106 10.07 3.89 -8.88
CA ASP A 106 9.41 4.56 -10.00
C ASP A 106 9.03 3.56 -11.10
N ASP A 107 7.91 3.80 -11.79
CA ASP A 107 7.52 3.00 -12.95
C ASP A 107 8.36 3.44 -14.17
N GLU A 108 9.58 2.92 -14.30
CA GLU A 108 10.46 3.23 -15.44
C GLU A 108 9.89 2.73 -16.79
N ASN A 109 8.80 1.95 -16.80
CA ASN A 109 8.17 1.39 -18.00
C ASN A 109 7.15 2.31 -18.68
N ASP A 110 7.04 3.60 -18.29
CA ASP A 110 6.08 4.53 -18.90
C ASP A 110 6.45 4.97 -20.35
N ASP A 111 7.67 4.65 -20.83
CA ASP A 111 8.20 5.23 -22.08
C ASP A 111 8.03 4.38 -23.37
N THR A 112 7.33 3.24 -23.39
CA THR A 112 7.27 2.40 -24.63
C THR A 112 5.93 1.82 -25.09
N LEU A 113 4.79 2.25 -24.54
CA LEU A 113 3.50 1.91 -25.16
C LEU A 113 2.75 3.17 -25.58
N PRO A 114 2.51 3.41 -26.88
CA PRO A 114 1.58 4.45 -27.28
C PRO A 114 0.24 4.15 -26.62
N SER A 115 -0.17 5.07 -25.74
CA SER A 115 -1.46 5.18 -25.08
C SER A 115 -2.59 4.97 -26.09
N SER A 116 -2.95 3.69 -26.29
CA SER A 116 -4.01 3.25 -27.20
C SER A 116 -5.17 2.60 -26.44
N SER A 117 -5.02 2.40 -25.13
CA SER A 117 -6.14 2.45 -24.21
C SER A 117 -6.30 3.88 -23.75
N ALA A 118 -7.18 4.64 -24.41
CA ALA A 118 -7.77 5.82 -23.79
C ALA A 118 -8.11 5.46 -22.34
N SER A 119 -7.37 6.02 -21.38
CA SER A 119 -7.60 5.81 -19.97
C SER A 119 -9.07 6.15 -19.74
N LYS A 120 -9.88 5.14 -19.44
CA LYS A 120 -11.28 5.38 -19.10
C LYS A 120 -11.27 6.46 -18.03
N PRO A 121 -12.07 7.54 -18.15
CA PRO A 121 -12.09 8.58 -17.15
C PRO A 121 -12.36 7.93 -15.80
N GLN A 122 -11.36 7.93 -14.92
CA GLN A 122 -11.48 7.33 -13.61
C GLN A 122 -12.44 8.19 -12.79
N ARG A 123 -13.44 7.55 -12.20
CA ARG A 123 -14.35 8.20 -11.29
C ARG A 123 -13.60 8.47 -9.99
N VAL A 124 -13.48 9.73 -9.62
CA VAL A 124 -12.91 10.13 -8.33
C VAL A 124 -13.91 9.74 -7.22
N PRO A 125 -13.53 8.89 -6.25
CA PRO A 125 -14.40 8.54 -5.14
C PRO A 125 -14.77 9.76 -4.28
N LEU A 126 -15.97 9.75 -3.66
CA LEU A 126 -16.42 10.85 -2.79
C LEU A 126 -15.44 11.11 -1.64
N ARG A 127 -14.93 10.05 -1.01
CA ARG A 127 -13.92 10.14 0.06
C ARG A 127 -12.68 10.91 -0.38
N THR A 128 -12.22 10.69 -1.62
CA THR A 128 -11.08 11.42 -2.18
C THR A 128 -11.38 12.91 -2.30
N LEU A 129 -12.57 13.27 -2.81
CA LEU A 129 -13.00 14.67 -2.90
C LEU A 129 -13.07 15.32 -1.51
N ASP A 130 -13.62 14.61 -0.53
CA ASP A 130 -13.70 15.08 0.85
C ASP A 130 -12.31 15.31 1.45
N TRP A 131 -11.39 14.35 1.26
CA TRP A 131 -10.03 14.45 1.75
C TRP A 131 -9.28 15.64 1.13
N ILE A 132 -9.42 15.85 -0.18
CA ILE A 132 -8.86 17.02 -0.88
C ILE A 132 -9.43 18.32 -0.31
N ALA A 133 -10.76 18.39 -0.11
CA ALA A 133 -11.43 19.58 0.39
C ALA A 133 -10.99 19.97 1.82
N MET A 134 -10.51 19.01 2.62
CA MET A 134 -9.98 19.25 3.96
C MET A 134 -8.50 19.68 3.98
N GLY A 135 -7.91 19.99 2.81
CA GLY A 135 -6.50 20.32 2.72
C GLY A 135 -5.60 19.09 2.81
N GLY A 136 -6.02 17.97 2.19
CA GLY A 136 -5.15 16.80 2.00
C GLY A 136 -3.75 17.20 1.54
N THR A 137 -2.74 16.43 1.96
CA THR A 137 -1.28 16.65 1.83
C THR A 137 -0.85 17.73 0.83
N ASP A 138 -0.93 19.03 1.16
CA ASP A 138 -0.38 20.18 0.42
C ASP A 138 -0.37 20.07 -1.14
N GLY A 139 -1.40 19.49 -1.75
CA GLY A 139 -1.50 19.27 -3.20
C GLY A 139 -0.86 17.99 -3.75
N GLU A 140 -0.21 17.18 -2.93
CA GLU A 140 0.25 15.83 -3.28
C GLU A 140 -0.92 14.86 -3.47
N ARG A 141 -0.80 14.03 -4.50
CA ARG A 141 -1.79 13.03 -4.91
C ARG A 141 -1.12 11.67 -5.03
N ALA A 142 -1.90 10.60 -4.93
CA ALA A 142 -1.38 9.25 -5.11
C ALA A 142 -1.24 8.88 -6.61
N GLU A 143 -0.53 9.73 -7.35
CA GLU A 143 -0.27 9.65 -8.79
C GLU A 143 1.15 10.16 -9.10
N GLY A 144 1.69 9.79 -10.27
CA GLY A 144 3.03 10.20 -10.69
C GLY A 144 4.16 9.43 -9.99
N GLN A 145 5.24 10.13 -9.64
CA GLN A 145 6.49 9.51 -9.16
C GLN A 145 6.27 8.64 -7.90
N GLY A 146 6.80 7.41 -7.93
CA GLY A 146 6.64 6.39 -6.90
C GLY A 146 5.26 5.73 -6.83
N TRP A 147 4.37 6.01 -7.78
CA TRP A 147 3.04 5.40 -7.89
C TRP A 147 2.90 4.60 -9.18
N LEU A 148 2.53 3.33 -9.05
CA LEU A 148 2.37 2.43 -10.18
C LEU A 148 0.92 2.48 -10.70
N GLN A 149 0.76 2.90 -11.96
CA GLN A 149 -0.56 3.02 -12.60
C GLN A 149 -1.04 1.69 -13.21
N ARG A 150 -0.12 0.75 -13.44
CA ARG A 150 -0.42 -0.57 -13.98
C ARG A 150 -0.73 -1.61 -12.90
N GLU A 151 -1.39 -2.68 -13.32
CA GLU A 151 -1.53 -3.89 -12.50
C GLU A 151 -0.15 -4.55 -12.33
N ILE A 152 0.23 -4.80 -11.08
CA ILE A 152 1.51 -5.45 -10.72
C ILE A 152 1.31 -6.96 -10.58
N LEU A 153 0.17 -7.35 -10.01
CA LEU A 153 -0.18 -8.73 -9.81
C LEU A 153 -0.75 -9.33 -11.09
N HIS A 154 -0.46 -10.61 -11.32
CA HIS A 154 -1.04 -11.34 -12.42
C HIS A 154 -2.57 -11.36 -12.28
N ARG A 155 -3.32 -11.21 -13.38
CA ARG A 155 -4.79 -11.12 -13.38
C ARG A 155 -5.51 -12.24 -12.63
N LYS A 156 -4.94 -13.46 -12.62
CA LYS A 156 -5.49 -14.60 -11.86
C LYS A 156 -5.36 -14.47 -10.33
N GLY A 157 -4.48 -13.59 -9.85
CA GLY A 157 -4.28 -13.26 -8.44
C GLY A 157 -4.81 -11.88 -8.07
N ALA A 158 -5.61 -11.25 -8.94
CA ALA A 158 -6.26 -9.99 -8.62
C ALA A 158 -7.23 -10.18 -7.45
N SER A 159 -7.16 -9.29 -6.46
CA SER A 159 -8.08 -9.31 -5.33
C SER A 159 -9.51 -8.93 -5.76
N GLU A 160 -10.50 -9.31 -4.95
CA GLU A 160 -11.89 -8.87 -5.14
C GLU A 160 -11.99 -7.35 -5.25
N THR A 161 -11.24 -6.61 -4.42
CA THR A 161 -11.23 -5.14 -4.44
C THR A 161 -10.64 -4.58 -5.73
N GLU A 162 -9.57 -5.16 -6.26
CA GLU A 162 -9.02 -4.73 -7.56
C GLU A 162 -10.02 -4.93 -8.69
N VAL A 163 -10.70 -6.09 -8.72
CA VAL A 163 -11.73 -6.39 -9.71
C VAL A 163 -12.91 -5.41 -9.57
N SER A 164 -13.37 -5.17 -8.34
CA SER A 164 -14.44 -4.20 -8.06
C SER A 164 -14.08 -2.80 -8.52
N CYS A 165 -12.86 -2.33 -8.24
CA CYS A 165 -12.38 -1.03 -8.69
C CYS A 165 -12.30 -0.94 -10.22
N ALA A 166 -11.83 -1.99 -10.89
CA ALA A 166 -11.77 -2.05 -12.36
C ALA A 166 -13.17 -2.00 -13.00
N ILE A 167 -14.16 -2.69 -12.43
CA ILE A 167 -15.55 -2.66 -12.89
C ILE A 167 -16.18 -1.28 -12.69
N ASN A 168 -15.95 -0.67 -11.51
CA ASN A 168 -16.53 0.62 -11.13
C ASN A 168 -15.79 1.84 -11.71
N GLY A 169 -14.64 1.62 -12.36
CA GLY A 169 -13.80 2.69 -12.90
C GLY A 169 -13.19 3.58 -11.82
N THR A 170 -12.90 3.05 -10.63
CA THR A 170 -12.24 3.77 -9.53
C THR A 170 -10.76 3.37 -9.45
N PRO A 171 -9.87 4.28 -9.00
CA PRO A 171 -8.44 3.99 -8.91
C PRO A 171 -8.11 2.95 -7.83
N VAL A 172 -6.99 2.25 -8.04
CA VAL A 172 -6.26 1.55 -6.99
C VAL A 172 -4.88 2.18 -6.94
N HIS A 173 -4.53 2.77 -5.81
CA HIS A 173 -3.24 3.43 -5.60
C HIS A 173 -2.23 2.38 -5.17
N ARG A 174 -1.16 2.24 -5.94
CA ARG A 174 -0.13 1.21 -5.75
C ARG A 174 1.23 1.86 -5.58
N CYS A 175 1.91 1.50 -4.50
CA CYS A 175 3.28 1.93 -4.26
C CYS A 175 4.13 0.69 -4.01
N LEU A 176 5.13 0.47 -4.87
CA LEU A 176 6.13 -0.56 -4.68
C LEU A 176 7.36 0.06 -4.04
N LEU A 177 7.82 -0.55 -2.96
CA LEU A 177 8.89 -0.05 -2.12
C LEU A 177 10.02 -1.06 -2.04
N GLU A 178 11.24 -0.58 -1.86
CA GLU A 178 12.42 -1.37 -1.54
C GLU A 178 13.06 -0.96 -0.23
N VAL A 179 13.81 -1.89 0.36
CA VAL A 179 14.64 -1.61 1.53
C VAL A 179 15.72 -0.62 1.10
N GLY A 180 15.59 0.65 1.49
CA GLY A 180 16.62 1.64 1.21
C GLY A 180 17.93 1.27 1.91
N ASP A 181 19.06 1.55 1.27
CA ASP A 181 20.35 1.55 1.93
C ASP A 181 20.27 2.50 3.13
N LYS A 182 20.64 2.04 4.32
CA LYS A 182 20.94 2.97 5.40
C LYS A 182 22.19 3.71 4.95
N SER A 183 22.05 4.85 4.31
CA SER A 183 23.13 5.82 4.26
C SER A 183 23.50 6.11 5.72
N GLU A 184 24.69 5.65 6.11
CA GLU A 184 25.31 6.00 7.37
C GLU A 184 25.43 7.53 7.40
N ASN A 185 24.48 8.21 8.04
CA ASN A 185 24.71 9.56 8.52
C ASN A 185 25.76 9.45 9.63
N THR A 186 27.03 9.51 9.20
CA THR A 186 28.21 9.66 10.03
C THR A 186 28.65 11.11 10.01
#